data_AF-A0A8E0QPX8-F1
#
_entry.id   AF-A0A8E0QPX8-F1
#
_cell.length_a   1.000
_cell.length_b   1.000
_cell.length_c   1.000
_cell.angle_alpha   90.00
_cell.angle_beta   90.00
_cell.angle_gamma   90.00
#
_symmetry.space_group_name_H-M   'P 1'
#
loop_
_entity.id
_entity.type
_entity.pdbx_description
1 polymer ?
#
loop_
_entity_poly.entity_id
_entity_poly.type
_entity_poly.pdbx_seq_one_letter_code
_entity_poly.pdbx_strand_id
1 'polypeptide(L)'
;MRPGSVLVTITATLFACQVTAKNVPSALKAFYNKARSGGDCTGADALQTGFYNTERSGGQTTYCTKYLPTGKGFYLKGPGSDLANMDIDCDGEQSSGDGRCKSSTDTQGQTRWGLRHPEKYGVGDLNANIHPYVVLGNEGSYCPTFDPRTVGVEPLSIVAVVCGDELVYGVWGDTNGDDNEHPMVGEASLALATACYGPSISGNSGHDEADVLYIAFAGKEAVPTGARWEADSYEAFEESITAQGDKLVAKSFGDKSTTASGSDPQHTTSSSNADNDSDNDDEGWKQNHKSGGWRNTIPRLCYITLIVLIALV
;
A
#
# COMPACT_ATOMS: atom_id res chain seq x y z
N MET A 1 -15.43 60.72 39.15
CA MET A 1 -15.63 59.91 37.93
C MET A 1 -14.41 59.01 37.77
N ARG A 2 -14.55 57.70 37.96
CA ARG A 2 -13.47 56.71 37.80
C ARG A 2 -13.80 55.87 36.57
N PRO A 3 -12.86 55.65 35.63
CA PRO A 3 -13.12 54.78 34.49
C PRO A 3 -13.01 53.32 34.95
N GLY A 4 -14.06 52.54 34.70
CA GLY A 4 -14.05 51.10 34.94
C GLY A 4 -13.31 50.39 33.81
N SER A 5 -12.29 49.61 34.16
CA SER A 5 -11.60 48.72 33.23
C SER A 5 -12.47 47.50 32.96
N VAL A 6 -12.89 47.33 31.71
CA VAL A 6 -13.56 46.11 31.23
C VAL A 6 -12.48 45.08 30.90
N LEU A 7 -12.44 43.99 31.66
CA LEU A 7 -11.59 42.84 31.40
C LEU A 7 -12.26 41.99 30.32
N VAL A 8 -11.74 42.03 29.09
CA VAL A 8 -12.18 41.16 27.99
C VAL A 8 -11.43 39.83 28.11
N THR A 9 -12.14 38.79 28.55
CA THR A 9 -11.60 37.42 28.59
C THR A 9 -11.75 36.80 27.20
N ILE A 10 -10.65 36.64 26.48
CA ILE A 10 -10.63 35.91 25.20
C ILE A 10 -10.51 34.42 25.53
N THR A 11 -11.62 33.69 25.41
CA THR A 11 -11.63 32.23 25.50
C THR A 11 -11.14 31.67 24.16
N ALA A 12 -9.89 31.22 24.09
CA ALA A 12 -9.37 30.51 22.93
C ALA A 12 -9.95 29.10 22.90
N THR A 13 -10.94 28.86 22.03
CA THR A 13 -11.48 27.54 21.77
C THR A 13 -10.45 26.75 20.95
N LEU A 14 -9.67 25.90 21.61
CA LEU A 14 -8.85 24.88 20.94
C LEU A 14 -9.80 23.88 20.27
N PHE A 15 -10.06 24.07 18.99
CA PHE A 15 -10.59 23.01 18.14
C PHE A 15 -9.47 21.98 17.98
N ALA A 16 -9.54 20.90 18.74
CA ALA A 16 -8.79 19.70 18.40
C ALA A 16 -9.38 19.18 17.08
N CYS A 17 -8.68 19.36 15.97
CA CYS A 17 -8.93 18.58 14.76
C CYS A 17 -8.75 17.12 15.16
N GLN A 18 -9.87 16.43 15.35
CA GLN A 18 -9.85 14.98 15.39
C GLN A 18 -9.48 14.57 13.97
N VAL A 19 -8.26 14.04 13.77
CA VAL A 19 -7.90 13.37 12.53
C VAL A 19 -8.86 12.19 12.42
N THR A 20 -9.91 12.33 11.63
CA THR A 20 -10.85 11.23 11.37
C THR A 20 -10.26 10.43 10.25
N ALA A 21 -9.49 9.39 10.58
CA ALA A 21 -9.11 8.42 9.57
C ALA A 21 -10.39 7.81 8.96
N LYS A 22 -10.32 7.50 7.67
CA LYS A 22 -11.51 7.09 6.90
C LYS A 22 -11.85 5.64 7.23
N ASN A 23 -13.13 5.34 7.43
CA ASN A 23 -13.56 3.94 7.60
C ASN A 23 -13.22 3.11 6.35
N VAL A 24 -12.72 1.89 6.57
CA VAL A 24 -12.43 0.95 5.47
C VAL A 24 -13.72 0.53 4.76
N PRO A 25 -13.86 0.75 3.44
CA PRO A 25 -15.01 0.28 2.67
C PRO A 25 -15.19 -1.24 2.81
N SER A 26 -16.44 -1.72 2.88
CA SER A 26 -16.75 -3.14 3.14
C SER A 26 -16.03 -4.11 2.20
N ALA A 27 -15.95 -3.80 0.90
CA ALA A 27 -15.25 -4.63 -0.06
C ALA A 27 -13.73 -4.66 0.14
N LEU A 28 -13.13 -3.52 0.54
CA LEU A 28 -11.72 -3.46 0.91
C LEU A 28 -11.46 -4.20 2.23
N LYS A 29 -12.37 -4.12 3.21
CA LYS A 29 -12.29 -4.90 4.45
C LYS A 29 -12.41 -6.40 4.18
N ALA A 30 -13.25 -6.80 3.24
CA ALA A 30 -13.33 -8.19 2.79
C ALA A 30 -12.03 -8.65 2.13
N PHE A 31 -11.39 -7.81 1.31
CA PHE A 31 -10.07 -8.09 0.77
C PHE A 31 -9.00 -8.20 1.87
N TYR A 32 -8.97 -7.27 2.83
CA TYR A 32 -8.08 -7.33 4.00
C TYR A 32 -8.21 -8.66 4.75
N ASN A 33 -9.44 -9.05 5.08
CA ASN A 33 -9.70 -10.32 5.77
C ASN A 33 -9.25 -11.52 4.92
N LYS A 34 -9.49 -11.47 3.61
CA LYS A 34 -9.10 -12.54 2.67
C LYS A 34 -7.59 -12.64 2.49
N ALA A 35 -6.88 -11.51 2.45
CA ALA A 35 -5.43 -11.45 2.41
C ALA A 35 -4.85 -12.12 3.65
N ARG A 36 -5.37 -11.80 4.85
CA ARG A 36 -4.96 -12.44 6.10
C ARG A 36 -5.31 -13.93 6.14
N SER A 37 -6.54 -14.33 5.85
CA SER A 37 -6.94 -15.74 5.94
C SER A 37 -6.41 -16.61 4.79
N GLY A 38 -5.82 -16.02 3.76
CA GLY A 38 -5.46 -16.68 2.52
C GLY A 38 -4.17 -17.50 2.55
N GLY A 39 -3.45 -17.50 3.68
CA GLY A 39 -2.13 -18.12 3.81
C GLY A 39 -1.07 -17.44 2.94
N ASP A 40 0.05 -18.12 2.72
CA ASP A 40 1.22 -17.57 2.05
C ASP A 40 0.94 -17.16 0.59
N CYS A 41 1.69 -16.17 0.11
CA CYS A 41 1.74 -15.81 -1.30
C CYS A 41 2.86 -16.59 -1.99
N THR A 42 2.50 -17.48 -2.93
CA THR A 42 3.44 -18.40 -3.56
C THR A 42 3.15 -18.55 -5.05
N GLY A 43 4.08 -19.15 -5.78
CA GLY A 43 3.89 -19.44 -7.21
C GLY A 43 3.79 -18.19 -8.06
N ALA A 44 2.84 -18.17 -9.01
CA ALA A 44 2.69 -17.06 -9.96
C ALA A 44 2.20 -15.75 -9.33
N ASP A 45 1.62 -15.82 -8.12
CA ASP A 45 1.13 -14.64 -7.41
C ASP A 45 2.23 -13.90 -6.64
N ALA A 46 3.36 -14.56 -6.38
CA ALA A 46 4.52 -13.99 -5.68
C ALA A 46 5.44 -13.31 -6.69
N LEU A 47 5.47 -11.97 -6.67
CA LEU A 47 6.31 -11.17 -7.56
C LEU A 47 7.77 -11.23 -7.14
N GLN A 48 8.02 -11.11 -5.84
CA GLN A 48 9.32 -11.29 -5.23
C GLN A 48 9.15 -11.62 -3.75
N THR A 49 9.94 -12.57 -3.26
CA THR A 49 9.94 -13.10 -1.88
C THR A 49 11.29 -12.86 -1.23
N GLY A 50 11.37 -12.87 0.10
CA GLY A 50 12.64 -12.81 0.83
C GLY A 50 12.83 -11.55 1.68
N PHE A 51 11.77 -10.75 1.85
CA PHE A 51 11.82 -9.47 2.54
C PHE A 51 11.49 -9.60 4.02
N TYR A 52 12.04 -8.67 4.81
CA TYR A 52 11.91 -8.63 6.25
C TYR A 52 10.93 -7.53 6.62
N ASN A 53 9.96 -7.90 7.46
CA ASN A 53 9.03 -6.96 8.07
C ASN A 53 9.64 -6.35 9.36
N THR A 54 10.45 -7.16 10.04
CA THR A 54 11.27 -6.75 11.18
C THR A 54 12.57 -7.55 11.09
N GLU A 55 13.61 -7.12 11.80
CA GLU A 55 14.89 -7.83 11.92
C GLU A 55 14.73 -9.31 12.34
N ARG A 56 13.62 -9.65 13.00
CA ARG A 56 13.36 -11.01 13.51
C ARG A 56 12.32 -11.79 12.71
N SER A 57 11.76 -11.20 11.64
CA SER A 57 10.69 -11.79 10.84
C SER A 57 11.15 -12.94 9.92
N GLY A 58 12.46 -13.07 9.68
CA GLY A 58 13.04 -14.21 8.96
C GLY A 58 12.82 -14.20 7.45
N GLY A 59 12.56 -13.04 6.83
CA GLY A 59 12.64 -12.89 5.38
C GLY A 59 11.50 -13.55 4.60
N GLN A 60 10.28 -13.58 5.15
CA GLN A 60 9.14 -14.27 4.54
C GLN A 60 8.10 -13.33 3.93
N THR A 61 8.32 -12.01 3.99
CA THR A 61 7.44 -11.03 3.37
C THR A 61 7.63 -11.03 1.85
N THR A 62 6.52 -10.86 1.14
CA THR A 62 6.41 -11.03 -0.31
C THR A 62 5.65 -9.86 -0.93
N TYR A 63 6.14 -9.34 -2.05
CA TYR A 63 5.35 -8.51 -2.96
C TYR A 63 4.36 -9.42 -3.70
N CYS A 64 3.08 -9.26 -3.41
CA CYS A 64 2.05 -10.25 -3.72
C CYS A 64 0.93 -9.71 -4.59
N THR A 65 0.43 -10.53 -5.52
CA THR A 65 -0.74 -10.23 -6.36
C THR A 65 -1.95 -11.12 -6.07
N LYS A 66 -1.81 -12.10 -5.16
CA LYS A 66 -2.85 -13.07 -4.81
C LYS A 66 -4.15 -12.36 -4.44
N TYR A 67 -5.24 -12.73 -5.11
CA TYR A 67 -6.59 -12.15 -4.97
C TYR A 67 -6.79 -10.71 -5.48
N LEU A 68 -5.74 -10.01 -5.92
CA LEU A 68 -5.91 -8.76 -6.65
C LEU A 68 -6.36 -9.06 -8.09
N PRO A 69 -7.16 -8.18 -8.71
CA PRO A 69 -7.40 -8.29 -10.14
C PRO A 69 -6.07 -8.17 -10.91
N THR A 70 -5.87 -9.00 -11.93
CA THR A 70 -4.63 -9.05 -12.71
C THR A 70 -4.23 -7.66 -13.23
N GLY A 71 -2.96 -7.29 -13.02
CA GLY A 71 -2.40 -6.02 -13.50
C GLY A 71 -2.93 -4.78 -12.77
N LYS A 72 -3.53 -4.93 -11.57
CA LYS A 72 -3.97 -3.79 -10.75
C LYS A 72 -2.97 -3.35 -9.68
N GLY A 73 -1.83 -4.02 -9.59
CA GLY A 73 -0.76 -3.70 -8.65
C GLY A 73 -0.46 -4.87 -7.73
N PHE A 74 -0.02 -4.58 -6.51
CA PHE A 74 0.39 -5.59 -5.53
C PHE A 74 0.09 -5.13 -4.11
N TYR A 75 0.30 -6.02 -3.15
CA TYR A 75 0.34 -5.73 -1.72
C TYR A 75 1.46 -6.49 -1.01
N LEU A 76 1.85 -6.04 0.18
CA LEU A 76 2.80 -6.76 1.02
C LEU A 76 2.10 -7.89 1.78
N LYS A 77 2.62 -9.11 1.67
CA LYS A 77 2.08 -10.30 2.35
C LYS A 77 3.18 -11.04 3.12
N GLY A 78 3.00 -11.17 4.43
CA GLY A 78 3.82 -12.03 5.29
C GLY A 78 3.41 -13.50 5.26
N PRO A 79 4.00 -14.37 6.11
CA PRO A 79 3.58 -15.76 6.25
C PRO A 79 2.22 -15.89 6.95
N GLY A 80 1.49 -16.98 6.70
CA GLY A 80 0.25 -17.31 7.39
C GLY A 80 -0.79 -16.18 7.32
N SER A 81 -1.14 -15.62 8.48
CA SER A 81 -2.11 -14.52 8.62
C SER A 81 -1.52 -13.11 8.56
N ASP A 82 -0.20 -13.03 8.41
CA ASP A 82 0.54 -11.78 8.58
C ASP A 82 0.50 -10.96 7.30
N LEU A 83 0.49 -9.65 7.48
CA LEU A 83 0.68 -8.64 6.46
C LEU A 83 2.05 -7.99 6.68
N ALA A 84 2.14 -6.66 6.59
CA ALA A 84 3.32 -5.91 6.96
C ALA A 84 3.12 -5.20 8.32
N ASN A 85 4.21 -4.71 8.91
CA ASN A 85 4.25 -3.80 10.04
C ASN A 85 4.16 -2.37 9.50
N MET A 86 4.39 -1.38 10.36
CA MET A 86 4.57 0.01 9.95
C MET A 86 5.74 0.65 10.70
N ASP A 87 6.93 0.51 10.14
CA ASP A 87 8.12 1.27 10.55
C ASP A 87 8.08 2.69 9.98
N ILE A 88 8.87 3.59 10.57
CA ILE A 88 8.81 5.02 10.27
C ILE A 88 9.97 5.45 9.42
N ASP A 89 9.64 5.88 8.21
CA ASP A 89 10.55 6.59 7.33
C ASP A 89 10.41 8.10 7.59
N CYS A 90 11.56 8.73 7.83
CA CYS A 90 11.67 10.15 8.10
C CYS A 90 12.49 10.85 7.02
N ASP A 91 12.55 10.32 5.81
CA ASP A 91 13.32 10.89 4.71
C ASP A 91 12.59 12.09 4.06
N GLY A 92 13.33 12.85 3.25
CA GLY A 92 12.81 14.00 2.54
C GLY A 92 13.03 15.35 3.23
N GLU A 93 12.12 16.28 3.00
CA GLU A 93 12.16 17.66 3.49
C GLU A 93 11.95 17.72 5.02
N GLN A 94 12.90 18.37 5.72
CA GLN A 94 12.99 18.41 7.19
C GLN A 94 12.78 19.80 7.80
N SER A 95 12.57 20.84 6.98
CA SER A 95 12.53 22.24 7.46
C SER A 95 11.32 22.56 8.35
N SER A 96 10.28 21.73 8.34
CA SER A 96 9.09 21.86 9.17
C SER A 96 8.66 20.50 9.74
N GLY A 97 8.04 20.51 10.92
CA GLY A 97 7.60 19.32 11.62
C GLY A 97 7.49 19.53 13.14
N ASP A 98 6.97 18.53 13.84
CA ASP A 98 6.79 18.59 15.31
C ASP A 98 7.98 18.03 16.10
N GLY A 99 9.00 17.52 15.39
CA GLY A 99 10.24 17.01 15.95
C GLY A 99 10.24 15.52 16.28
N ARG A 100 9.14 14.78 16.05
CA ARG A 100 9.09 13.33 16.29
C ARG A 100 10.00 12.52 15.36
N CYS A 101 10.41 13.07 14.21
CA CYS A 101 11.45 12.47 13.37
C CYS A 101 12.87 12.61 13.94
N LYS A 102 13.12 13.51 14.91
CA LYS A 102 14.47 13.72 15.48
C LYS A 102 15.03 12.52 16.24
N SER A 103 14.18 11.56 16.60
CA SER A 103 14.60 10.33 17.25
C SER A 103 15.06 9.25 16.26
N SER A 104 14.79 9.41 14.95
CA SER A 104 15.38 8.55 13.94
C SER A 104 16.88 8.83 13.84
N THR A 105 17.66 7.75 13.72
CA THR A 105 19.10 7.80 13.46
C THR A 105 19.44 7.52 12.01
N ASP A 106 18.42 7.26 11.19
CA ASP A 106 18.54 6.89 9.79
C ASP A 106 17.58 7.78 8.99
N THR A 107 18.04 8.98 8.67
CA THR A 107 17.26 9.97 7.92
C THR A 107 18.09 10.52 6.79
N GLN A 108 17.50 10.63 5.62
CA GLN A 108 18.07 11.25 4.44
C GLN A 108 17.31 12.54 4.11
N GLY A 109 18.03 13.54 3.59
CA GLY A 109 17.44 14.83 3.25
C GLY A 109 16.59 14.84 1.97
N GLN A 110 16.35 13.68 1.36
CA GLN A 110 15.55 13.54 0.15
C GLN A 110 14.86 12.17 0.14
N THR A 111 13.64 12.07 -0.37
CA THR A 111 13.06 10.76 -0.68
C THR A 111 13.57 10.25 -2.02
N ARG A 112 13.34 8.97 -2.35
CA ARG A 112 13.76 8.40 -3.64
C ARG A 112 13.36 9.24 -4.84
N TRP A 113 12.10 9.67 -4.86
CA TRP A 113 11.58 10.37 -6.02
C TRP A 113 12.08 11.80 -6.06
N GLY A 114 12.04 12.50 -4.93
CA GLY A 114 12.15 13.94 -4.87
C GLY A 114 11.10 14.61 -5.76
N LEU A 115 10.56 15.74 -5.35
CA LEU A 115 9.68 16.52 -6.22
C LEU A 115 10.53 17.41 -7.13
N ARG A 116 11.45 16.77 -7.87
CA ARG A 116 12.31 17.41 -8.87
C ARG A 116 11.38 18.19 -9.79
N HIS A 117 11.60 19.51 -9.90
CA HIS A 117 10.67 20.54 -10.39
C HIS A 117 9.87 21.26 -9.29
N PRO A 118 10.54 21.96 -8.35
CA PRO A 118 9.84 22.81 -7.37
C PRO A 118 9.00 23.91 -8.04
N GLU A 119 9.27 24.29 -9.28
CA GLU A 119 8.40 25.19 -10.06
C GLU A 119 7.04 24.57 -10.42
N LYS A 120 6.96 23.24 -10.46
CA LYS A 120 5.74 22.48 -10.78
C LYS A 120 5.01 22.05 -9.52
N TYR A 121 5.75 21.65 -8.49
CA TYR A 121 5.21 21.06 -7.27
C TYR A 121 5.24 22.01 -6.06
N GLY A 122 5.94 23.13 -6.16
CA GLY A 122 6.11 24.13 -5.11
C GLY A 122 6.99 23.74 -3.93
N VAL A 123 7.29 22.45 -3.82
CA VAL A 123 8.21 21.88 -2.83
C VAL A 123 9.32 21.11 -3.54
N GLY A 124 10.48 21.02 -2.89
CA GLY A 124 11.62 20.25 -3.42
C GLY A 124 11.49 18.75 -3.17
N ASP A 125 10.77 18.36 -2.12
CA ASP A 125 10.60 16.97 -1.71
C ASP A 125 9.33 16.78 -0.85
N LEU A 126 9.00 15.53 -0.55
CA LEU A 126 7.99 15.15 0.44
C LEU A 126 8.52 15.46 1.85
N ASN A 127 7.65 15.89 2.73
CA ASN A 127 7.95 16.10 4.15
C ASN A 127 7.25 15.03 4.98
N ALA A 128 8.00 14.22 5.73
CA ALA A 128 7.46 13.10 6.52
C ALA A 128 6.39 13.49 7.55
N ASN A 129 6.33 14.75 8.02
CA ASN A 129 5.34 15.25 8.96
C ASN A 129 4.02 15.69 8.29
N ILE A 130 4.03 15.87 6.97
CA ILE A 130 2.92 16.45 6.20
C ILE A 130 2.41 15.47 5.15
N HIS A 131 3.30 14.86 4.40
CA HIS A 131 2.97 14.04 3.25
C HIS A 131 2.84 12.57 3.69
N PRO A 132 1.64 11.97 3.66
CA PRO A 132 1.52 10.53 3.79
C PRO A 132 2.18 9.86 2.57
N TYR A 133 3.29 9.18 2.81
CA TYR A 133 3.93 8.36 1.79
C TYR A 133 4.31 7.00 2.35
N VAL A 134 4.52 6.05 1.45
CA VAL A 134 4.98 4.70 1.76
C VAL A 134 6.32 4.45 1.08
N VAL A 135 7.11 3.59 1.72
CA VAL A 135 8.35 3.07 1.17
C VAL A 135 8.04 1.71 0.56
N LEU A 136 8.21 1.60 -0.76
CA LEU A 136 7.99 0.35 -1.48
C LEU A 136 9.08 0.15 -2.51
N GLY A 137 9.37 -1.10 -2.79
CA GLY A 137 10.52 -1.45 -3.61
C GLY A 137 11.80 -1.41 -2.81
N ASN A 138 12.78 -2.08 -3.36
CA ASN A 138 14.00 -2.45 -2.70
C ASN A 138 15.12 -2.32 -3.72
N GLU A 139 15.97 -1.32 -3.55
CA GLU A 139 17.05 -0.98 -4.48
C GLU A 139 18.38 -0.95 -3.75
N GLY A 140 19.44 -1.45 -4.38
CA GLY A 140 20.77 -1.47 -3.77
C GLY A 140 21.58 -2.72 -4.11
N SER A 141 22.54 -3.03 -3.25
CA SER A 141 23.47 -4.16 -3.37
C SER A 141 23.01 -5.41 -2.61
N TYR A 142 21.93 -5.35 -1.84
CA TYR A 142 21.35 -6.50 -1.14
C TYR A 142 20.50 -7.40 -2.05
N CYS A 143 20.07 -8.55 -1.52
CA CYS A 143 19.22 -9.51 -2.21
C CYS A 143 18.16 -10.09 -1.25
N PRO A 144 16.90 -10.23 -1.69
CA PRO A 144 16.33 -9.80 -2.98
C PRO A 144 16.20 -8.28 -3.15
N THR A 145 16.10 -7.84 -4.42
CA THR A 145 15.61 -6.50 -4.80
C THR A 145 14.26 -6.62 -5.51
N PHE A 146 13.49 -5.53 -5.51
CA PHE A 146 12.23 -5.44 -6.24
C PHE A 146 11.97 -4.00 -6.69
N ASP A 147 11.63 -3.82 -7.97
CA ASP A 147 11.25 -2.53 -8.52
C ASP A 147 9.76 -2.53 -8.86
N PRO A 148 8.90 -1.81 -8.10
CA PRO A 148 7.47 -1.68 -8.37
C PRO A 148 7.11 -1.24 -9.81
N ARG A 149 8.00 -0.54 -10.51
CA ARG A 149 7.80 -0.14 -11.92
C ARG A 149 7.71 -1.34 -12.85
N THR A 150 8.35 -2.46 -12.51
CA THR A 150 8.32 -3.69 -13.32
C THR A 150 6.92 -4.30 -13.43
N VAL A 151 6.02 -3.94 -12.50
CA VAL A 151 4.61 -4.34 -12.51
C VAL A 151 3.66 -3.17 -12.72
N GLY A 152 4.18 -2.04 -13.22
CA GLY A 152 3.40 -0.89 -13.67
C GLY A 152 2.96 0.06 -12.57
N VAL A 153 3.54 -0.01 -11.36
CA VAL A 153 3.36 1.04 -10.36
C VAL A 153 4.29 2.21 -10.73
N GLU A 154 3.72 3.38 -10.95
CA GLU A 154 4.47 4.59 -11.32
C GLU A 154 4.94 5.31 -10.05
N PRO A 155 6.10 6.00 -10.07
CA PRO A 155 6.52 6.87 -8.96
C PRO A 155 5.40 7.82 -8.54
N LEU A 156 5.24 8.01 -7.22
CA LEU A 156 4.17 8.82 -6.61
C LEU A 156 2.74 8.28 -6.84
N SER A 157 2.57 7.06 -7.35
CA SER A 157 1.27 6.39 -7.38
C SER A 157 0.64 6.35 -5.98
N ILE A 158 -0.67 6.58 -5.90
CA ILE A 158 -1.45 6.40 -4.68
C ILE A 158 -1.32 4.97 -4.19
N VAL A 159 -1.18 4.83 -2.88
CA VAL A 159 -1.20 3.57 -2.14
C VAL A 159 -2.33 3.64 -1.11
N ALA A 160 -3.17 2.61 -1.08
CA ALA A 160 -4.16 2.45 -0.02
C ALA A 160 -3.53 1.68 1.15
N VAL A 161 -3.54 2.25 2.34
CA VAL A 161 -3.04 1.62 3.56
C VAL A 161 -4.22 1.35 4.50
N VAL A 162 -4.38 0.09 4.91
CA VAL A 162 -5.36 -0.29 5.94
C VAL A 162 -4.63 -0.65 7.22
N CYS A 163 -4.92 0.10 8.28
CA CYS A 163 -4.37 -0.04 9.63
C CYS A 163 -5.55 -0.11 10.61
N GLY A 164 -5.84 -1.31 11.14
CA GLY A 164 -7.04 -1.55 11.94
C GLY A 164 -8.35 -1.39 11.13
N ASP A 165 -9.20 -0.46 11.55
CA ASP A 165 -10.46 -0.10 10.88
C ASP A 165 -10.37 1.17 10.04
N GLU A 166 -9.14 1.67 9.89
CA GLU A 166 -8.82 2.92 9.22
C GLU A 166 -8.19 2.66 7.85
N LEU A 167 -8.59 3.48 6.89
CA LEU A 167 -8.02 3.57 5.55
C LEU A 167 -7.35 4.93 5.43
N VAL A 168 -6.05 4.91 5.13
CA VAL A 168 -5.25 6.09 4.84
C VAL A 168 -4.72 5.99 3.41
N TYR A 169 -4.82 7.08 2.67
CA TYR A 169 -4.17 7.18 1.36
C TYR A 169 -2.82 7.87 1.51
N GLY A 170 -1.79 7.26 0.93
CA GLY A 170 -0.49 7.88 0.72
C GLY A 170 -0.06 7.79 -0.73
N VAL A 171 1.16 8.21 -1.01
CA VAL A 171 1.83 7.98 -2.30
C VAL A 171 3.04 7.08 -2.12
N TRP A 172 3.41 6.34 -3.15
CA TRP A 172 4.70 5.67 -3.18
C TRP A 172 5.80 6.74 -3.30
N GLY A 173 6.37 7.13 -2.16
CA GLY A 173 7.25 8.28 -2.02
C GLY A 173 8.73 7.93 -1.97
N ASP A 174 9.04 6.72 -1.49
CA ASP A 174 10.40 6.25 -1.27
C ASP A 174 10.61 4.77 -1.61
N THR A 175 11.86 4.32 -1.56
CA THR A 175 12.30 2.93 -1.74
C THR A 175 13.30 2.56 -0.66
N ASN A 176 13.23 1.33 -0.13
CA ASN A 176 14.19 0.84 0.84
C ASN A 176 15.59 0.75 0.21
N GLY A 177 16.56 1.34 0.90
CA GLY A 177 17.97 1.37 0.52
C GLY A 177 18.77 0.23 1.14
N ASP A 178 20.10 0.30 1.02
CA ASP A 178 21.03 -0.64 1.67
C ASP A 178 21.05 -0.40 3.20
N ASP A 179 19.97 -0.78 3.90
CA ASP A 179 19.76 -0.52 5.34
C ASP A 179 20.47 -1.57 6.24
N ASN A 180 21.64 -2.05 5.79
CA ASN A 180 22.45 -3.11 6.40
C ASN A 180 21.94 -4.56 6.16
N GLU A 181 21.67 -5.33 7.22
CA GLU A 181 21.76 -6.80 7.24
C GLU A 181 20.65 -7.49 6.42
N HIS A 182 19.50 -6.83 6.23
CA HIS A 182 18.30 -7.41 5.66
C HIS A 182 17.56 -6.47 4.68
N PRO A 183 16.90 -7.01 3.63
CA PRO A 183 16.03 -6.25 2.74
C PRO A 183 14.68 -5.99 3.43
N MET A 184 14.56 -4.81 4.04
CA MET A 184 13.39 -4.39 4.82
C MET A 184 12.23 -3.94 3.92
N VAL A 185 11.01 -4.05 4.45
CA VAL A 185 9.76 -3.51 3.88
C VAL A 185 8.83 -3.13 5.04
N GLY A 186 7.76 -2.41 4.74
CA GLY A 186 6.75 -2.04 5.74
C GLY A 186 6.97 -0.67 6.35
N GLU A 187 7.66 0.23 5.66
CA GLU A 187 7.89 1.60 6.12
C GLU A 187 6.90 2.61 5.53
N ALA A 188 6.60 3.63 6.32
CA ALA A 188 5.75 4.74 5.94
C ALA A 188 6.17 6.04 6.63
N SER A 189 5.74 7.16 6.07
CA SER A 189 6.03 8.46 6.66
C SER A 189 5.38 8.64 8.04
N LEU A 190 6.00 9.48 8.86
CA LEU A 190 5.46 9.86 10.18
C LEU A 190 4.01 10.35 10.10
N ALA A 191 3.63 11.10 9.06
CA ALA A 191 2.28 11.61 8.85
C ALA A 191 1.27 10.47 8.65
N LEU A 192 1.62 9.49 7.81
CA LEU A 192 0.76 8.33 7.55
C LEU A 192 0.59 7.50 8.83
N ALA A 193 1.68 7.20 9.52
CA ALA A 193 1.63 6.41 10.74
C ALA A 193 0.93 7.12 11.90
N THR A 194 1.08 8.46 11.99
CA THR A 194 0.32 9.28 12.94
C THR A 194 -1.17 9.21 12.65
N ALA A 195 -1.57 9.16 11.37
CA ALA A 195 -2.98 9.02 11.02
C ALA A 195 -3.57 7.67 11.44
N CYS A 196 -2.77 6.59 11.41
CA CYS A 196 -3.19 5.24 11.82
C CYS A 196 -3.19 5.02 13.35
N TYR A 197 -2.17 5.52 14.04
CA TYR A 197 -1.86 5.11 15.41
C TYR A 197 -1.72 6.29 16.38
N GLY A 198 -1.94 7.51 15.89
CA GLY A 198 -1.93 8.71 16.69
C GLY A 198 -0.53 9.23 17.03
N PRO A 199 -0.46 10.23 17.92
CA PRO A 199 0.74 11.04 18.13
C PRO A 199 1.86 10.33 18.91
N SER A 200 1.63 9.11 19.41
CA SER A 200 2.66 8.32 20.09
C SER A 200 3.74 7.77 19.16
N ILE A 201 3.46 7.73 17.85
CA ILE A 201 4.44 7.32 16.83
C ILE A 201 5.57 8.36 16.73
N SER A 202 6.81 7.88 16.62
CA SER A 202 8.01 8.68 16.38
C SER A 202 8.96 8.00 15.40
N GLY A 203 9.99 8.69 14.92
CA GLY A 203 10.95 8.18 13.92
C GLY A 203 11.73 6.92 14.33
N ASN A 204 11.57 6.45 15.56
CA ASN A 204 12.17 5.21 16.09
C ASN A 204 11.16 4.35 16.86
N SER A 205 9.86 4.64 16.73
CA SER A 205 8.77 3.94 17.39
C SER A 205 7.58 3.89 16.44
N GLY A 206 7.58 2.89 15.57
CA GLY A 206 6.47 2.56 14.67
C GLY A 206 5.47 1.62 15.32
N HIS A 207 4.91 0.75 14.49
CA HIS A 207 3.93 -0.29 14.85
C HIS A 207 4.46 -1.65 14.39
N ASP A 208 4.83 -2.52 15.33
CA ASP A 208 5.52 -3.79 15.06
C ASP A 208 4.57 -4.91 14.59
N GLU A 209 3.27 -4.82 14.90
CA GLU A 209 2.33 -5.87 14.56
C GLU A 209 2.16 -6.00 13.04
N ALA A 210 2.24 -7.24 12.54
CA ALA A 210 2.15 -7.55 11.12
C ALA A 210 0.70 -7.58 10.61
N ASP A 211 -0.05 -6.50 10.78
CA ASP A 211 -1.47 -6.40 10.44
C ASP A 211 -1.83 -5.20 9.54
N VAL A 212 -0.82 -4.54 8.96
CA VAL A 212 -0.98 -3.40 8.06
C VAL A 212 -0.99 -3.87 6.60
N LEU A 213 -2.02 -3.46 5.85
CA LEU A 213 -2.15 -3.77 4.44
C LEU A 213 -1.76 -2.57 3.58
N TYR A 214 -0.69 -2.71 2.80
CA TYR A 214 -0.30 -1.73 1.77
C TYR A 214 -0.73 -2.23 0.40
N ILE A 215 -1.55 -1.47 -0.33
CA ILE A 215 -1.96 -1.80 -1.70
C ILE A 215 -1.46 -0.72 -2.65
N ALA A 216 -0.43 -1.05 -3.43
CA ALA A 216 0.08 -0.17 -4.47
C ALA A 216 -0.70 -0.40 -5.76
N PHE A 217 -1.26 0.67 -6.33
CA PHE A 217 -2.02 0.58 -7.57
C PHE A 217 -1.12 0.77 -8.80
N ALA A 218 -1.26 -0.14 -9.76
CA ALA A 218 -0.61 -0.03 -11.06
C ALA A 218 -1.40 0.88 -12.02
N GLY A 219 -0.68 1.49 -12.97
CA GLY A 219 -1.22 2.32 -14.03
C GLY A 219 -1.13 3.81 -13.75
N LYS A 220 -1.11 4.60 -14.84
CA LYS A 220 -0.97 6.07 -14.77
C LYS A 220 -2.11 6.75 -14.01
N GLU A 221 -3.28 6.10 -13.94
CA GLU A 221 -4.41 6.61 -13.15
C GLU A 221 -4.15 6.58 -11.64
N ALA A 222 -3.11 5.88 -11.18
CA ALA A 222 -2.73 5.85 -9.78
C ALA A 222 -1.91 7.09 -9.38
N VAL A 223 -1.23 7.76 -10.31
CA VAL A 223 -0.50 9.00 -10.02
C VAL A 223 -1.50 10.14 -9.82
N PRO A 224 -1.49 10.84 -8.66
CA PRO A 224 -2.47 11.87 -8.37
C PRO A 224 -2.31 13.07 -9.29
N THR A 225 -3.39 13.48 -9.95
CA THR A 225 -3.38 14.62 -10.88
C THR A 225 -3.66 15.96 -10.20
N GLY A 226 -4.22 15.94 -8.99
CA GLY A 226 -4.59 17.12 -8.21
C GLY A 226 -3.98 17.18 -6.81
N ALA A 227 -2.91 16.42 -6.56
CA ALA A 227 -2.24 16.42 -5.26
C ALA A 227 -1.74 17.84 -4.91
N ARG A 228 -2.04 18.26 -3.67
CA ARG A 228 -1.56 19.52 -3.08
C ARG A 228 -0.19 19.32 -2.46
N TRP A 229 0.85 19.19 -3.28
CA TRP A 229 2.23 19.00 -2.81
C TRP A 229 2.77 20.16 -1.94
N GLU A 230 2.19 21.36 -2.05
CA GLU A 230 2.49 22.50 -1.18
C GLU A 230 1.65 22.54 0.10
N ALA A 231 0.92 21.46 0.42
CA ALA A 231 0.12 21.41 1.65
C ALA A 231 1.01 21.67 2.88
N ASP A 232 0.45 22.38 3.85
CA ASP A 232 1.10 22.70 5.13
C ASP A 232 0.67 21.75 6.26
N SER A 233 -0.18 20.77 5.92
CA SER A 233 -0.80 19.84 6.86
C SER A 233 -1.13 18.51 6.18
N TYR A 234 -1.13 17.44 6.97
CA TYR A 234 -1.53 16.11 6.53
C TYR A 234 -2.94 16.12 5.93
N GLU A 235 -3.88 16.77 6.61
CA GLU A 235 -5.28 16.81 6.20
C GLU A 235 -5.45 17.46 4.83
N ALA A 236 -4.75 18.57 4.56
CA ALA A 236 -4.83 19.26 3.29
C ALA A 236 -4.24 18.44 2.12
N PHE A 237 -3.18 17.67 2.39
CA PHE A 237 -2.62 16.76 1.40
C PHE A 237 -3.52 15.55 1.15
N GLU A 238 -3.93 14.86 2.22
CA GLU A 238 -4.74 13.64 2.13
C GLU A 238 -6.09 13.91 1.47
N GLU A 239 -6.75 15.02 1.82
CA GLU A 239 -8.00 15.45 1.17
C GLU A 239 -7.83 15.60 -0.35
N SER A 240 -6.67 16.10 -0.79
CA SER A 240 -6.39 16.35 -2.21
C SER A 240 -6.26 15.09 -3.06
N ILE A 241 -5.91 13.95 -2.46
CA ILE A 241 -5.75 12.66 -3.16
C ILE A 241 -6.90 11.69 -2.90
N THR A 242 -7.70 11.92 -1.86
CA THR A 242 -8.78 11.03 -1.39
C THR A 242 -9.74 10.63 -2.49
N ALA A 243 -10.29 11.58 -3.25
CA ALA A 243 -11.28 11.27 -4.29
C ALA A 243 -10.72 10.34 -5.39
N GLN A 244 -9.42 10.49 -5.71
CA GLN A 244 -8.76 9.61 -6.67
C GLN A 244 -8.45 8.24 -6.04
N GLY A 245 -8.00 8.20 -4.79
CA GLY A 245 -7.81 6.96 -4.02
C GLY A 245 -9.09 6.14 -3.90
N ASP A 246 -10.22 6.79 -3.59
CA ASP A 246 -11.54 6.16 -3.52
C ASP A 246 -11.93 5.51 -4.83
N LYS A 247 -11.68 6.20 -5.95
CA LYS A 247 -11.93 5.67 -7.28
C LYS A 247 -11.07 4.43 -7.58
N LEU A 248 -9.81 4.40 -7.15
CA LEU A 248 -8.91 3.25 -7.33
C LEU A 248 -9.38 2.04 -6.51
N VAL A 249 -9.76 2.26 -5.24
CA VAL A 249 -10.31 1.23 -4.36
C VAL A 249 -11.63 0.69 -4.93
N ALA A 250 -12.55 1.57 -5.31
CA ALA A 250 -13.84 1.16 -5.90
C ALA A 250 -13.66 0.40 -7.21
N LYS A 251 -12.71 0.81 -8.07
CA LYS A 251 -12.41 0.10 -9.33
C LYS A 251 -11.82 -1.29 -9.10
N SER A 252 -11.04 -1.47 -8.02
CA SER A 252 -10.32 -2.71 -7.74
C SER A 252 -11.16 -3.71 -6.92
N PHE A 253 -12.01 -3.21 -6.03
CA PHE A 253 -12.74 -4.02 -5.06
C PHE A 253 -14.26 -3.81 -5.07
N GLY A 254 -14.76 -2.74 -5.69
CA GLY A 254 -16.20 -2.45 -5.72
C GLY A 254 -17.00 -3.56 -6.40
N ASP A 255 -18.22 -3.78 -5.91
CA ASP A 255 -19.13 -4.76 -6.48
C ASP A 255 -19.44 -4.41 -7.94
N LYS A 256 -19.18 -5.34 -8.85
CA LYS A 256 -19.64 -5.25 -10.26
C LYS A 256 -21.16 -5.48 -10.40
N SER A 257 -21.93 -5.36 -9.32
CA SER A 257 -23.34 -5.78 -9.28
C SER A 257 -24.36 -4.73 -9.74
N THR A 258 -23.95 -3.55 -10.19
CA THR A 258 -24.90 -2.46 -10.54
C THR A 258 -24.77 -1.91 -11.96
N THR A 259 -24.49 -2.77 -12.95
CA THR A 259 -24.64 -2.42 -14.38
C THR A 259 -25.35 -3.52 -15.17
N ALA A 260 -26.52 -3.95 -14.69
CA ALA A 260 -27.50 -4.68 -15.50
C ALA A 260 -28.91 -4.58 -14.86
N SER A 261 -29.49 -3.38 -14.80
CA SER A 261 -30.94 -3.24 -14.69
C SER A 261 -31.39 -1.87 -15.15
N GLY A 262 -32.25 -1.90 -16.16
CA GLY A 262 -32.87 -0.75 -16.82
C GLY A 262 -32.56 -0.78 -18.32
N SER A 263 -33.49 -1.01 -19.24
CA SER A 263 -34.95 -1.10 -19.12
C SER A 263 -35.46 -1.78 -20.40
N ASP A 264 -36.40 -2.73 -20.30
CA ASP A 264 -37.26 -3.07 -21.45
C ASP A 264 -38.70 -3.18 -20.93
N PRO A 265 -39.68 -2.45 -21.49
CA PRO A 265 -41.04 -2.47 -20.99
C PRO A 265 -41.83 -3.64 -21.58
N GLN A 266 -42.45 -4.39 -20.67
CA GLN A 266 -43.86 -4.78 -20.79
C GLN A 266 -44.22 -5.74 -21.94
N HIS A 267 -44.30 -7.04 -21.63
CA HIS A 267 -45.37 -7.86 -22.19
C HIS A 267 -45.88 -8.87 -21.16
N THR A 268 -47.08 -8.60 -20.65
CA THR A 268 -47.92 -9.52 -19.89
C THR A 268 -48.36 -10.71 -20.75
N THR A 269 -48.35 -11.92 -20.20
CA THR A 269 -49.47 -12.87 -20.34
C THR A 269 -49.33 -13.96 -19.28
N SER A 270 -50.44 -14.17 -18.59
CA SER A 270 -50.64 -15.16 -17.54
C SER A 270 -51.03 -16.52 -18.14
N SER A 271 -50.67 -17.61 -17.43
CA SER A 271 -51.53 -18.75 -17.03
C SER A 271 -51.02 -20.14 -17.42
N SER A 272 -51.01 -21.03 -16.40
CA SER A 272 -51.32 -22.48 -16.40
C SER A 272 -50.45 -23.41 -17.27
N ASN A 273 -49.87 -24.52 -16.80
CA ASN A 273 -50.45 -25.63 -16.04
C ASN A 273 -49.33 -26.50 -15.46
N ALA A 274 -49.68 -27.27 -14.43
CA ALA A 274 -48.92 -28.41 -13.95
C ALA A 274 -48.93 -29.57 -14.96
N ASP A 275 -47.88 -30.39 -14.97
CA ASP A 275 -48.01 -31.85 -14.87
C ASP A 275 -46.63 -32.52 -14.67
N ASN A 276 -46.68 -33.64 -13.92
CA ASN A 276 -45.61 -34.57 -13.62
C ASN A 276 -45.01 -35.21 -14.89
N ASP A 277 -43.72 -35.58 -14.86
CA ASP A 277 -43.35 -37.01 -14.84
C ASP A 277 -41.85 -37.22 -14.59
N SER A 278 -41.59 -38.27 -13.82
CA SER A 278 -40.34 -38.96 -13.59
C SER A 278 -39.86 -39.70 -14.84
N ASP A 279 -38.54 -39.80 -15.05
CA ASP A 279 -37.86 -41.09 -15.19
C ASP A 279 -36.33 -40.94 -15.27
N ASN A 280 -35.67 -41.97 -14.73
CA ASN A 280 -34.24 -42.22 -14.77
C ASN A 280 -33.76 -42.51 -16.19
N ASP A 281 -32.47 -42.32 -16.47
CA ASP A 281 -31.58 -43.45 -16.81
C ASP A 281 -30.13 -43.01 -17.08
N ASP A 282 -29.27 -44.00 -16.83
CA ASP A 282 -27.82 -44.12 -16.79
C ASP A 282 -27.08 -43.91 -18.13
N GLU A 283 -25.75 -44.09 -18.05
CA GLU A 283 -24.72 -44.26 -19.10
C GLU A 283 -24.01 -42.94 -19.49
N GLY A 284 -22.75 -42.67 -19.13
CA GLY A 284 -21.60 -43.57 -19.18
C GLY A 284 -20.95 -43.49 -20.57
N TRP A 285 -19.87 -42.72 -20.74
CA TRP A 285 -18.83 -43.01 -21.73
C TRP A 285 -17.48 -42.36 -21.38
N LYS A 286 -16.44 -43.20 -21.43
CA LYS A 286 -15.02 -42.89 -21.34
C LYS A 286 -14.49 -42.47 -22.73
N GLN A 287 -13.49 -41.59 -22.76
CA GLN A 287 -12.25 -41.65 -23.56
C GLN A 287 -11.46 -40.33 -23.35
N ASN A 288 -10.27 -40.26 -22.75
CA ASN A 288 -8.92 -40.77 -23.05
C ASN A 288 -8.11 -39.95 -24.09
N HIS A 289 -6.85 -39.68 -23.72
CA HIS A 289 -5.75 -39.01 -24.46
C HIS A 289 -5.76 -37.46 -24.48
N LYS A 290 -4.65 -36.74 -24.20
CA LYS A 290 -3.28 -36.92 -24.69
C LYS A 290 -2.26 -36.14 -23.84
N SER A 291 -1.10 -36.75 -23.66
CA SER A 291 0.17 -36.25 -23.11
C SER A 291 0.75 -35.04 -23.84
N GLY A 292 1.46 -34.16 -23.11
CA GLY A 292 2.38 -33.20 -23.73
C GLY A 292 3.20 -32.34 -22.76
N GLY A 293 4.47 -32.71 -22.57
CA GLY A 293 5.60 -31.76 -22.51
C GLY A 293 6.00 -31.17 -21.14
N TRP A 294 6.84 -31.89 -20.39
CA TRP A 294 7.74 -31.29 -19.41
C TRP A 294 8.82 -30.44 -20.11
N ARG A 295 9.00 -29.19 -19.68
CA ARG A 295 10.21 -28.41 -19.93
C ARG A 295 10.88 -28.10 -18.60
N ASN A 296 12.02 -28.76 -18.39
CA ASN A 296 13.00 -28.44 -17.37
C ASN A 296 13.56 -27.04 -17.63
N THR A 297 13.42 -26.13 -16.67
CA THR A 297 14.24 -24.92 -16.59
C THR A 297 15.31 -25.10 -15.53
N ILE A 298 16.54 -25.13 -16.02
CA ILE A 298 17.81 -25.21 -15.29
C ILE A 298 17.98 -23.91 -14.47
N PRO A 299 18.30 -23.96 -13.16
CA PRO A 299 18.72 -22.77 -12.45
C PRO A 299 20.11 -22.36 -12.93
N ARG A 300 20.24 -21.12 -13.39
CA ARG A 300 21.54 -20.50 -13.72
C ARG A 300 22.34 -20.34 -12.44
N LEU A 301 23.45 -21.08 -12.32
CA LEU A 301 24.55 -20.71 -11.42
C LEU A 301 25.15 -19.38 -11.92
N CYS A 302 25.06 -18.33 -11.13
CA CYS A 302 25.85 -17.11 -11.35
C CYS A 302 27.20 -17.25 -10.63
N TYR A 303 28.26 -17.08 -11.42
CA TYR A 303 29.66 -17.10 -11.03
C TYR A 303 29.96 -16.03 -9.97
N ILE A 304 30.56 -16.44 -8.86
CA ILE A 304 31.24 -15.54 -7.92
C ILE A 304 32.66 -15.32 -8.46
N THR A 305 32.93 -14.15 -9.03
CA THR A 305 34.31 -13.70 -9.29
C THR A 305 34.93 -13.25 -7.97
N LEU A 306 35.77 -14.10 -7.40
CA LEU A 306 36.64 -13.77 -6.27
C LEU A 306 37.84 -12.97 -6.77
N ILE A 307 37.90 -11.67 -6.50
CA ILE A 307 39.10 -10.86 -6.73
C ILE A 307 40.01 -11.04 -5.51
N VAL A 308 41.09 -11.80 -5.69
CA VAL A 308 42.18 -11.91 -4.71
C VAL A 308 43.19 -10.78 -5.00
N LEU A 309 43.26 -9.79 -4.11
CA LEU A 309 44.34 -8.81 -4.09
C LEU A 309 45.57 -9.44 -3.40
N ILE A 310 46.57 -9.78 -4.21
CA ILE A 310 47.90 -10.15 -3.74
C ILE A 310 48.66 -8.84 -3.48
N ALA A 311 48.97 -8.56 -2.22
CA ALA A 311 49.95 -7.57 -1.85
C ALA A 311 51.35 -8.19 -1.90
N LEU A 312 52.21 -7.69 -2.80
CA LEU A 312 53.66 -7.87 -2.75
C LEU A 312 54.34 -6.60 -3.27
N VAL A 313 54.92 -5.85 -2.33
CA VAL A 313 56.23 -5.17 -2.27
C VAL A 313 56.12 -3.99 -1.31
#